data_AF-A0A659UIB6-F1
#
_entry.id   AF-A0A659UIB6-F1
#
_cell.length_a   1.000
_cell.length_b   1.000
_cell.length_c   1.000
_cell.angle_alpha   90.00
_cell.angle_beta   90.00
_cell.angle_gamma   90.00
#
_symmetry.space_group_name_H-M   'P 1'
#
loop_
_entity.id
_entity.type
_entity.pdbx_description
1 polymer ?
#
loop_
_entity_poly.entity_id
_entity_poly.type
_entity_poly.pdbx_seq_one_letter_code
_entity_poly.pdbx_strand_id
1 'polypeptide(L)'
;RLVGIGTGTGDPELLTLKAARALAEADVVTYFAKRGNNSNARAIVEARFRPDMIELPLLYPVTTEIDKDHDDYRAQITDFYEQSAEQVAEHLGAGRMVA
;
A
#
# COMPACT_ATOMS: atom_id res chain seq x y z
N ARG A 1 10.81 6.72 -7.93
CA ARG A 1 10.44 7.80 -6.96
C ARG A 1 9.34 7.27 -6.05
N LEU A 2 9.41 7.47 -4.73
CA LEU A 2 8.36 7.05 -3.79
C LEU A 2 7.56 8.27 -3.30
N VAL A 3 6.23 8.18 -3.27
CA VAL A 3 5.34 9.25 -2.80
C VAL A 3 4.28 8.69 -1.85
N GLY A 4 4.34 9.04 -0.56
CA GLY A 4 3.27 8.69 0.37
C GLY A 4 1.99 9.48 0.09
N ILE A 5 0.87 8.79 -0.15
CA ILE A 5 -0.43 9.39 -0.42
C ILE A 5 -1.38 9.16 0.77
N GLY A 6 -1.85 10.26 1.38
CA GLY A 6 -2.98 10.21 2.30
C GLY A 6 -4.29 10.08 1.52
N THR A 7 -5.04 9.00 1.74
CA THR A 7 -6.32 8.71 1.05
C THR A 7 -7.54 9.36 1.72
N GLY A 8 -7.36 10.07 2.83
CA GLY A 8 -8.47 10.60 3.61
C GLY A 8 -9.14 9.53 4.48
N THR A 9 -10.33 9.83 4.98
CA THR A 9 -11.02 9.01 6.01
C THR A 9 -12.01 7.99 5.47
N GLY A 10 -12.27 7.96 4.16
CA GLY A 10 -13.15 6.96 3.53
C GLY A 10 -13.89 7.45 2.30
N ASP A 11 -14.30 8.72 2.27
CA ASP A 11 -14.99 9.28 1.11
C ASP A 11 -13.99 9.65 -0.01
N PRO A 12 -14.10 9.08 -1.23
CA PRO A 12 -13.24 9.40 -2.37
C PRO A 12 -13.22 10.87 -2.79
N GLU A 13 -14.23 11.67 -2.43
CA GLU A 13 -14.28 13.11 -2.72
C GLU A 13 -13.42 13.94 -1.75
N LEU A 14 -12.99 13.37 -0.62
CA LEU A 14 -12.11 14.03 0.36
C LEU A 14 -10.61 13.92 0.01
N LEU A 15 -10.27 13.30 -1.13
CA LEU A 15 -8.90 13.28 -1.63
C LEU A 15 -8.43 14.69 -1.97
N THR A 16 -7.25 15.06 -1.47
CA THR A 16 -6.63 16.33 -1.88
C THR A 16 -6.28 16.30 -3.37
N LEU A 17 -6.32 17.46 -4.04
CA LEU A 17 -5.92 17.56 -5.45
C LEU A 17 -4.47 17.11 -5.68
N LYS A 18 -3.58 17.27 -4.68
CA LYS A 18 -2.19 16.80 -4.78
C LYS A 18 -2.10 15.27 -4.74
N ALA A 19 -2.88 14.61 -3.88
CA ALA A 19 -2.97 13.15 -3.82
C ALA A 19 -3.49 12.58 -5.16
N ALA A 20 -4.57 13.17 -5.69
CA ALA A 20 -5.13 12.72 -6.97
C ALA A 20 -4.14 12.85 -8.14
N ARG A 21 -3.37 13.95 -8.23
CA ARG A 21 -2.34 14.10 -9.26
C ARG A 21 -1.19 13.12 -9.10
N ALA A 22 -0.69 12.94 -7.87
CA ALA A 22 0.40 12.00 -7.62
C ALA A 22 -0.02 10.56 -7.98
N LEU A 23 -1.24 10.16 -7.63
CA LEU A 23 -1.77 8.85 -8.00
C LEU A 23 -1.88 8.72 -9.53
N ALA A 24 -2.37 9.75 -10.22
CA ALA A 24 -2.49 9.76 -11.67
C ALA A 24 -1.14 9.74 -12.43
N GLU A 25 -0.02 9.98 -11.75
CA GLU A 25 1.34 9.90 -12.30
C GLU A 25 2.05 8.58 -11.91
N ALA A 26 1.48 7.79 -10.99
CA ALA A 26 2.11 6.57 -10.51
C ALA A 26 2.11 5.46 -11.56
N ASP A 27 3.20 4.68 -11.59
CA ASP A 27 3.29 3.42 -12.34
C ASP A 27 2.84 2.24 -11.48
N VAL A 28 3.08 2.35 -10.16
CA VAL A 28 2.80 1.32 -9.16
C VAL A 28 2.01 1.95 -8.03
N VAL A 29 0.92 1.30 -7.62
CA VAL A 29 0.15 1.68 -6.44
C VAL A 29 0.31 0.58 -5.40
N THR A 30 0.91 0.90 -4.27
CA THR A 30 1.10 -0.02 -3.15
C THR A 30 0.19 0.34 -1.99
N TYR A 31 -0.37 -0.66 -1.33
CA TYR A 31 -1.32 -0.46 -0.24
C TYR A 31 -1.34 -1.65 0.70
N PHE A 32 -1.59 -1.38 1.98
CA PHE A 32 -1.74 -2.43 2.96
C PHE A 32 -3.13 -3.07 2.92
N ALA A 33 -3.18 -4.39 3.13
CA ALA A 33 -4.41 -5.11 3.43
C ALA A 33 -4.11 -6.25 4.41
N LYS A 34 -5.13 -6.74 5.10
CA LYS A 34 -5.02 -8.05 5.76
C LYS A 34 -5.10 -9.14 4.68
N ARG A 35 -4.27 -10.18 4.78
CA ARG A 35 -4.35 -11.34 3.88
C ARG A 35 -5.79 -11.88 3.81
N GLY A 36 -6.33 -11.99 2.59
CA GLY A 36 -7.70 -12.43 2.34
C GLY A 36 -8.78 -11.35 2.45
N ASN A 37 -8.42 -10.11 2.82
CA ASN A 37 -9.35 -8.98 2.91
C ASN A 37 -9.04 -7.90 1.86
N ASN A 38 -10.03 -7.05 1.60
CA ASN A 38 -9.86 -5.83 0.81
C ASN A 38 -9.10 -4.75 1.59
N SER A 39 -8.40 -3.89 0.87
CA SER A 39 -7.78 -2.68 1.44
C SER A 39 -8.76 -1.51 1.40
N ASN A 40 -8.93 -0.84 2.54
CA ASN A 40 -9.71 0.40 2.61
C ASN A 40 -9.09 1.50 1.76
N ALA A 41 -7.75 1.68 1.84
CA ALA A 41 -7.05 2.68 1.06
C ALA A 41 -7.25 2.46 -0.45
N ARG A 42 -7.10 1.21 -0.91
CA ARG A 42 -7.36 0.83 -2.30
C ARG A 42 -8.80 1.16 -2.72
N ALA A 43 -9.79 0.76 -1.93
CA ALA A 43 -11.21 1.01 -2.24
C ALA A 43 -11.53 2.51 -2.39
N ILE A 44 -10.90 3.38 -1.60
CA ILE A 44 -11.10 4.84 -1.71
C ILE A 44 -10.60 5.37 -3.06
N VAL A 45 -9.50 4.83 -3.59
CA VAL A 45 -8.82 5.36 -4.77
C VAL A 45 -9.05 4.57 -6.05
N GLU A 46 -9.75 3.42 -6.00
CA GLU A 46 -9.84 2.47 -7.12
C GLU A 46 -10.44 3.08 -8.40
N ALA A 47 -11.37 4.02 -8.27
CA ALA A 47 -11.97 4.71 -9.42
C ALA A 47 -10.96 5.57 -10.22
N ARG A 48 -9.76 5.79 -9.67
CA ARG A 48 -8.66 6.53 -10.32
C ARG A 48 -7.59 5.60 -10.88
N PHE A 49 -7.74 4.28 -10.77
CA PHE A 49 -6.76 3.34 -11.30
C PHE A 49 -6.81 3.33 -12.82
N ARG A 50 -5.63 3.36 -13.42
CA ARG A 50 -5.48 3.18 -14.86
C ARG A 50 -5.24 1.70 -15.17
N PRO A 51 -5.64 1.19 -16.33
CA PRO A 51 -5.43 -0.22 -16.70
C PRO A 51 -3.96 -0.66 -16.73
N ASP A 52 -3.02 0.28 -16.89
CA ASP A 52 -1.57 0.06 -16.95
C ASP A 52 -0.89 0.13 -15.58
N MET A 53 -1.60 0.55 -14.52
CA MET A 53 -1.03 0.60 -13.18
C MET A 53 -0.77 -0.81 -12.65
N ILE A 54 0.39 -0.96 -12.01
CA ILE A 54 0.73 -2.18 -11.29
C ILE A 54 0.21 -2.04 -9.86
N GLU A 55 -0.69 -2.95 -9.45
CA GLU A 55 -1.10 -3.06 -8.05
C GLU A 55 -0.08 -3.89 -7.27
N LEU A 56 0.43 -3.34 -6.16
CA LEU A 56 1.34 -4.03 -5.24
C LEU A 56 0.72 -4.12 -3.82
N PRO A 57 -0.14 -5.12 -3.56
CA PRO A 57 -0.75 -5.29 -2.24
C PRO A 57 0.27 -5.80 -1.21
N LEU A 58 0.42 -5.07 -0.10
CA LEU A 58 1.24 -5.44 1.04
C LEU A 58 0.36 -6.13 2.10
N LEU A 59 0.37 -7.46 2.10
CA LEU A 59 -0.56 -8.27 2.87
C LEU A 59 -0.02 -8.63 4.26
N TYR A 60 -0.57 -8.04 5.31
CA TYR A 60 -0.24 -8.39 6.68
C TYR A 60 -0.48 -9.90 6.94
N PRO A 61 0.51 -10.63 7.48
CA PRO A 61 0.37 -12.06 7.78
C PRO A 61 -0.54 -12.30 8.98
N VAL A 62 -0.52 -11.38 9.95
CA VAL A 62 -1.36 -11.35 11.15
C VAL A 62 -1.77 -9.92 11.46
N THR A 63 -2.91 -9.74 12.12
CA THR A 63 -3.37 -8.41 12.57
C THR A 63 -3.70 -8.39 14.07
N THR A 64 -4.49 -9.35 14.53
CA THR A 64 -5.04 -9.39 15.91
C THR A 64 -5.07 -10.81 16.48
N GLU A 65 -4.67 -11.81 15.69
CA GLU A 65 -4.69 -13.23 16.03
C GLU A 65 -3.64 -13.60 17.08
N ILE A 66 -2.56 -12.83 17.16
CA ILE A 66 -1.47 -13.00 18.10
C ILE A 66 -1.36 -11.70 18.90
N ASP A 67 -1.15 -11.79 20.20
CA ASP A 67 -0.91 -10.62 21.04
C ASP A 67 0.33 -9.86 20.54
N LYS A 68 0.24 -8.53 20.49
CA LYS A 68 1.30 -7.67 19.95
C LYS A 68 2.63 -7.78 20.69
N ASP A 69 2.60 -8.18 21.96
CA ASP A 69 3.77 -8.32 22.82
C ASP A 69 4.36 -9.73 22.75
N HIS A 70 3.73 -10.66 22.02
CA HIS A 70 4.26 -11.99 21.76
C HIS A 70 5.35 -11.97 20.69
N ASP A 71 6.41 -12.76 20.88
CA ASP A 71 7.58 -12.78 20.00
C ASP A 71 7.22 -13.16 18.55
N ASP A 72 6.33 -14.13 18.35
CA ASP A 72 5.88 -14.53 17.01
C ASP A 72 5.19 -13.39 16.24
N TYR A 73 4.43 -12.53 16.92
CA TYR A 73 3.83 -11.36 16.28
C TYR A 73 4.92 -10.42 15.78
N ARG A 74 5.90 -10.13 16.64
CA ARG A 74 7.02 -9.24 16.32
C ARG A 74 7.82 -9.78 15.13
N ALA A 75 8.19 -11.06 15.16
CA ALA A 75 8.93 -11.71 14.09
C ALA A 75 8.18 -11.64 12.75
N GLN A 76 6.92 -12.07 12.71
CA GLN A 76 6.13 -12.08 11.47
C GLN A 76 5.90 -10.68 10.88
N ILE A 77 5.67 -9.68 11.73
CA ILE A 77 5.48 -8.30 11.28
C ILE A 77 6.80 -7.68 10.81
N THR A 78 7.94 -7.98 11.45
CA THR A 78 9.26 -7.55 11.00
C THR A 78 9.58 -8.12 9.62
N ASP A 79 9.46 -9.44 9.44
CA ASP A 79 9.71 -10.10 8.16
C ASP A 79 8.80 -9.54 7.05
N PHE A 80 7.53 -9.27 7.39
CA PHE A 80 6.58 -8.64 6.48
C PHE A 80 7.04 -7.26 5.99
N TYR A 81 7.50 -6.39 6.89
CA TYR A 81 7.97 -5.06 6.50
C TYR A 81 9.26 -5.11 5.68
N GLU A 82 10.18 -6.03 6.00
CA GLU A 82 11.41 -6.24 5.23
C GLU A 82 11.10 -6.66 3.80
N GLN A 83 10.27 -7.70 3.62
CA GLN A 83 9.82 -8.15 2.30
C GLN A 83 9.03 -7.08 1.54
N SER A 84 8.23 -6.27 2.24
CA SER A 84 7.47 -5.17 1.62
C SER A 84 8.41 -4.08 1.12
N ALA A 85 9.45 -3.74 1.89
CA ALA A 85 10.45 -2.76 1.50
C ALA A 85 11.26 -3.23 0.29
N GLU A 86 11.64 -4.51 0.24
CA GLU A 86 12.34 -5.11 -0.90
C GLU A 86 11.50 -5.03 -2.18
N GLN A 87 10.22 -5.43 -2.14
CA GLN A 87 9.31 -5.33 -3.29
C GLN A 87 9.19 -3.88 -3.78
N VAL A 88 8.97 -2.92 -2.88
CA VAL A 88 8.92 -1.49 -3.26
C VAL A 88 10.26 -1.04 -3.87
N ALA A 89 11.39 -1.47 -3.31
CA ALA A 89 12.72 -1.14 -3.82
C ALA A 89 12.97 -1.69 -5.23
N GLU A 90 12.51 -2.90 -5.56
CA GLU A 90 12.59 -3.45 -6.92
C GLU A 90 11.86 -2.58 -7.94
N HIS A 91 10.67 -2.08 -7.58
CA HIS A 91 9.94 -1.15 -8.44
C HIS A 91 10.69 0.17 -8.63
N LEU A 92 11.21 0.73 -7.54
CA LEU A 92 12.00 1.97 -7.58
C LEU A 92 13.29 1.81 -8.40
N GLY A 93 13.99 0.68 -8.25
CA GLY A 93 15.21 0.34 -8.99
C GLY A 93 14.98 0.19 -10.49
N ALA A 94 13.77 -0.23 -10.89
CA ALA A 94 13.32 -0.27 -12.29
C ALA A 94 12.91 1.12 -12.83
N GLY A 95 13.10 2.20 -12.07
CA GLY A 95 12.77 3.57 -12.49
C GLY A 95 11.30 3.94 -12.34
N ARG A 96 10.45 3.07 -11.76
CA ARG A 96 9.02 3.31 -11.61
C ARG A 96 8.73 4.32 -10.50
N MET A 97 7.67 5.10 -10.68
CA MET A 97 7.05 5.88 -9.61
C MET A 97 6.09 4.99 -8.82
N VAL A 98 6.34 4.91 -7.51
CA VAL A 98 5.52 4.15 -6.56
C VAL A 98 4.75 5.15 -5.69
N ALA A 99 3.44 4.96 -5.63
CA ALA A 99 2.51 5.69 -4.77
C ALA A 99 1.93 4.77 -3.69
#